data_AF-A0A7C7UW04-F1
#
_entry.id   AF-A0A7C7UW04-F1
#
_cell.length_a   1.000
_cell.length_b   1.000
_cell.length_c   1.000
_cell.angle_alpha   90.00
_cell.angle_beta   90.00
_cell.angle_gamma   90.00
#
_symmetry.space_group_name_H-M   'P 1'
#
loop_
_entity.id
_entity.type
_entity.pdbx_description
1 polymer ?
#
loop_
_entity_poly.entity_id
_entity_poly.type
_entity_poly.pdbx_seq_one_letter_code
_entity_poly.pdbx_strand_id
1 'polypeptide(L)'
;ASSELIVHKSILSSSGKKAVLHTHPIYTVKLSLNCDVITPKDSEGKAILGSVPVLKVEKPTASIELAEVLSEVLKEKKVAVIRGHGVFAVENSLFKAYEVVSILENSCKILWRCQNGGKS
;
A
#
# COMPACT_ATOMS: atom_id res chain seq x y z
N ALA A 1 -17.53 8.70 -10.80
CA ALA A 1 -16.34 9.05 -10.00
C ALA A 1 -16.01 7.86 -9.09
N SER A 2 -14.74 7.66 -8.72
CA SER A 2 -14.36 6.60 -7.76
C SER A 2 -15.19 6.74 -6.47
N SER A 3 -15.64 5.63 -5.90
CA SER A 3 -16.26 5.62 -4.57
C SER A 3 -15.34 6.20 -3.49
N GLU A 4 -14.02 6.20 -3.73
CA GLU A 4 -12.99 6.68 -2.80
C GLU A 4 -12.46 8.09 -3.12
N LEU A 5 -13.24 8.90 -3.85
CA LEU A 5 -12.82 10.24 -4.26
C LEU A 5 -12.35 11.12 -3.09
N ILE A 6 -12.99 11.01 -1.92
CA ILE A 6 -12.62 11.79 -0.73
C ILE A 6 -11.22 11.44 -0.23
N VAL A 7 -10.85 10.15 -0.31
CA VAL A 7 -9.56 9.62 0.13
C VAL A 7 -8.46 10.13 -0.81
N HIS A 8 -8.68 10.01 -2.12
CA HIS A 8 -7.75 10.52 -3.13
C HIS A 8 -7.49 12.03 -2.96
N LYS A 9 -8.55 12.83 -2.75
CA LYS A 9 -8.42 14.28 -2.55
C LYS A 9 -7.60 14.59 -1.29
N SER A 10 -7.92 13.95 -0.18
CA SER A 10 -7.24 14.17 1.10
C SER A 10 -5.74 13.87 1.00
N ILE A 11 -5.38 12.74 0.40
CA ILE A 11 -3.99 12.32 0.18
C ILE A 11 -3.24 13.31 -0.72
N LEU A 12 -3.82 13.73 -1.84
CA LEU A 12 -3.18 14.67 -2.76
C LEU A 12 -2.95 16.04 -2.11
N SER A 13 -3.89 16.50 -1.27
CA SER A 13 -3.77 17.77 -0.56
C SER A 13 -2.73 17.75 0.56
N SER A 14 -2.44 16.59 1.16
CA SER A 14 -1.58 16.49 2.35
C SER A 14 -0.16 15.97 2.08
N SER A 15 0.01 15.10 1.08
CA SER A 15 1.28 14.38 0.84
C SER A 15 2.35 15.19 0.08
N GLY A 16 1.98 16.31 -0.56
CA GLY A 16 2.86 17.05 -1.47
C GLY A 16 3.17 16.31 -2.78
N LYS A 17 2.49 15.19 -3.05
CA LYS A 17 2.63 14.38 -4.27
C LYS A 17 1.58 14.76 -5.32
N LYS A 18 1.85 14.42 -6.57
CA LYS A 18 0.99 14.80 -7.72
C LYS A 18 0.08 13.67 -8.20
N ALA A 19 0.33 12.45 -7.75
CA ALA A 19 -0.43 11.28 -8.16
C ALA A 19 -0.64 10.35 -6.96
N VAL A 20 -1.83 9.75 -6.92
CA VAL A 20 -2.22 8.70 -6.00
C VAL A 20 -2.83 7.56 -6.81
N LEU A 21 -2.40 6.33 -6.51
CA LEU A 21 -2.89 5.11 -7.14
C LEU A 21 -3.45 4.18 -6.07
N HIS A 22 -4.68 3.72 -6.29
CA HIS A 22 -5.32 2.70 -5.48
C HIS A 22 -5.54 1.43 -6.30
N THR A 23 -5.13 0.27 -5.76
CA THR A 23 -5.30 -1.05 -6.41
C THR A 23 -5.54 -2.15 -5.36
N HIS A 24 -5.88 -3.35 -5.82
CA HIS A 24 -6.14 -4.53 -4.97
C HIS A 24 -5.21 -5.72 -5.35
N PRO A 25 -3.89 -5.61 -5.16
CA PRO A 25 -2.94 -6.62 -5.60
C PRO A 25 -2.99 -7.86 -4.69
N ILE A 26 -3.11 -9.04 -5.29
CA ILE A 26 -3.57 -10.28 -4.64
C ILE A 26 -2.63 -10.73 -3.51
N TYR A 27 -1.31 -10.76 -3.75
CA TYR A 27 -0.37 -11.25 -2.74
C TYR A 27 -0.23 -10.26 -1.58
N THR A 28 -0.25 -8.97 -1.88
CA THR A 28 -0.23 -7.90 -0.88
C THR A 28 -1.46 -7.97 0.03
N VAL A 29 -2.66 -8.06 -0.54
CA VAL A 29 -3.91 -8.20 0.23
C VAL A 29 -3.86 -9.48 1.07
N LYS A 30 -3.41 -10.60 0.49
CA LYS A 30 -3.30 -11.87 1.23
C LYS A 30 -2.37 -11.79 2.44
N LEU A 31 -1.19 -11.17 2.30
CA LEU A 31 -0.27 -10.98 3.42
C LEU A 31 -0.84 -10.02 4.47
N SER A 32 -1.51 -8.95 4.03
CA SER A 32 -2.08 -7.94 4.93
C SER A 32 -3.03 -8.51 5.99
N LEU A 33 -3.69 -9.63 5.69
CA LEU A 33 -4.59 -10.33 6.62
C LEU A 33 -3.85 -10.85 7.87
N ASN A 34 -2.55 -11.12 7.77
CA ASN A 34 -1.78 -11.83 8.79
C ASN A 34 -0.59 -11.05 9.34
N CYS A 35 -0.35 -9.81 8.90
CA CYS A 35 0.75 -8.98 9.43
C CYS A 35 0.36 -7.51 9.56
N ASP A 36 0.95 -6.80 10.52
CA ASP A 36 0.78 -5.35 10.72
C ASP A 36 1.79 -4.51 9.93
N VAL A 37 2.87 -5.14 9.46
CA VAL A 37 3.90 -4.51 8.62
C VAL A 37 4.36 -5.53 7.59
N ILE A 38 4.55 -5.09 6.34
CA ILE A 38 5.19 -5.86 5.28
C ILE A 38 6.61 -5.32 5.12
N THR A 39 7.61 -6.19 5.28
CA THR A 39 9.02 -5.87 5.05
C THR A 39 9.54 -6.74 3.91
N PRO A 40 9.69 -6.19 2.70
CA PRO A 40 10.32 -6.87 1.57
C PRO A 40 11.69 -7.45 1.93
N LYS A 41 11.99 -8.63 1.36
CA LYS A 41 13.28 -9.32 1.52
C LYS A 41 14.13 -9.29 0.25
N ASP A 42 13.51 -9.05 -0.90
CA ASP A 42 14.19 -8.79 -2.15
C ASP A 42 14.89 -7.42 -2.15
N SER A 43 15.92 -7.29 -2.97
CA SER A 43 16.79 -6.11 -3.00
C SER A 43 16.04 -4.83 -3.36
N GLU A 44 15.18 -4.88 -4.38
CA GLU A 44 14.43 -3.73 -4.88
C GLU A 44 13.40 -3.24 -3.86
N GLY A 45 12.54 -4.13 -3.34
CA GLY A 45 11.57 -3.77 -2.32
C GLY A 45 12.22 -3.21 -1.05
N LYS A 46 13.35 -3.78 -0.63
CA LYS A 46 14.09 -3.27 0.55
C LYS A 46 14.63 -1.85 0.32
N ALA A 47 15.19 -1.59 -0.86
CA ALA A 47 15.77 -0.28 -1.19
C ALA A 47 14.70 0.80 -1.40
N ILE A 48 13.58 0.47 -2.04
CA ILE A 48 12.59 1.45 -2.48
C ILE A 48 11.47 1.65 -1.44
N LEU A 49 11.02 0.58 -0.78
CA LEU A 49 9.84 0.59 0.09
C LEU A 49 10.23 0.57 1.58
N GLY A 50 11.31 -0.12 1.94
CA GLY A 50 11.70 -0.32 3.34
C GLY A 50 10.65 -1.13 4.10
N SER A 51 9.94 -0.49 5.03
CA SER A 51 8.81 -1.09 5.75
C SER A 51 7.49 -0.47 5.31
N VAL A 52 6.54 -1.30 4.90
CA VAL A 52 5.20 -0.86 4.47
C VAL A 52 4.18 -1.16 5.57
N PRO A 53 3.50 -0.14 6.13
CA PRO A 53 2.52 -0.35 7.18
C PRO A 53 1.23 -0.99 6.64
N VAL A 54 0.63 -1.87 7.45
CA VAL A 54 -0.69 -2.47 7.21
C VAL A 54 -1.70 -1.93 8.21
N LEU A 55 -2.53 -1.01 7.75
CA LEU A 55 -3.47 -0.26 8.57
C LEU A 55 -4.73 -1.07 8.87
N LYS A 56 -5.25 -0.96 10.10
CA LYS A 56 -6.60 -1.40 10.51
C LYS A 56 -7.46 -0.15 10.58
N VAL A 57 -8.56 -0.14 9.84
CA VAL A 57 -9.56 0.92 9.88
C VAL A 57 -10.93 0.25 9.98
N GLU A 58 -11.85 0.85 10.71
CA GLU A 58 -13.21 0.30 10.86
C GLU A 58 -13.99 0.41 9.55
N LYS A 59 -13.80 1.52 8.83
CA LYS A 59 -14.44 1.78 7.54
C LYS A 59 -13.39 1.84 6.43
N PRO A 60 -13.05 0.71 5.79
CA PRO A 60 -11.95 0.61 4.82
C PRO A 60 -12.28 1.20 3.45
N THR A 61 -13.44 1.83 3.27
CA THR A 61 -13.87 2.43 2.01
C THR A 61 -14.53 3.77 2.25
N ALA A 62 -14.15 4.76 1.42
CA ALA A 62 -14.85 6.05 1.30
C ALA A 62 -15.16 6.76 2.62
N SER A 63 -14.30 6.63 3.64
CA SER A 63 -14.53 7.15 4.98
C SER A 63 -13.56 8.30 5.32
N ILE A 64 -13.99 9.17 6.24
CA ILE A 64 -13.14 10.26 6.76
C ILE A 64 -11.95 9.67 7.54
N GLU A 65 -12.20 8.65 8.36
CA GLU A 65 -11.18 7.89 9.09
C GLU A 65 -10.06 7.39 8.15
N LEU A 66 -10.43 6.73 7.05
CA LEU A 66 -9.47 6.24 6.07
C LEU A 66 -8.67 7.38 5.43
N ALA A 67 -9.34 8.47 5.09
CA ALA A 67 -8.71 9.64 4.46
C ALA A 67 -7.68 10.31 5.39
N GLU A 68 -8.02 10.46 6.68
CA GLU A 68 -7.13 11.03 7.70
C GLU A 68 -5.92 10.13 7.96
N VAL A 69 -6.15 8.84 8.22
CA VAL A 69 -5.07 7.90 8.51
C VAL A 69 -4.11 7.77 7.33
N LEU A 70 -4.63 7.63 6.10
CA LEU A 70 -3.77 7.56 4.92
C LEU A 70 -3.03 8.87 4.65
N SER A 71 -3.66 10.02 4.89
CA SER A 71 -3.02 11.32 4.69
C SER A 71 -1.83 11.52 5.63
N GLU A 72 -1.92 11.08 6.88
CA GLU A 72 -0.79 11.18 7.80
C GLU A 72 0.34 10.21 7.40
N VAL A 73 0.00 8.94 7.13
CA VAL A 73 1.02 7.92 6.79
C VAL A 73 1.75 8.25 5.48
N LEU A 74 1.02 8.72 4.47
CA LEU A 74 1.57 8.95 3.13
C LEU A 74 2.32 10.28 2.97
N LYS A 75 2.43 11.10 4.03
CA LYS A 75 3.41 12.20 4.08
C LYS A 75 4.85 11.66 4.13
N GLU A 76 5.05 10.54 4.83
CA GLU A 76 6.38 9.97 5.07
C GLU A 76 6.63 8.68 4.26
N LYS A 77 5.57 7.97 3.90
CA LYS A 77 5.65 6.70 3.15
C LYS A 77 5.15 6.88 1.73
N LYS A 78 5.78 6.15 0.80
CA LYS A 78 5.33 6.08 -0.60
C LYS A 78 4.07 5.23 -0.77
N VAL A 79 3.83 4.32 0.16
CA VAL A 79 2.78 3.31 0.06
C VAL A 79 2.31 2.85 1.43
N ALA A 80 1.01 2.60 1.54
CA ALA A 80 0.37 2.00 2.71
C ALA A 80 -0.67 0.96 2.27
N VAL A 81 -0.83 -0.10 3.05
CA VAL A 81 -1.78 -1.18 2.78
C VAL A 81 -2.93 -1.11 3.78
N ILE A 82 -4.15 -1.22 3.30
CA ILE A 82 -5.35 -1.38 4.12
C ILE A 82 -5.64 -2.86 4.23
N ARG A 83 -5.66 -3.39 5.46
CA ARG A 83 -5.84 -4.81 5.73
C ARG A 83 -7.09 -5.38 5.07
N GLY A 84 -6.89 -6.42 4.26
CA GLY A 84 -7.98 -7.11 3.57
C GLY A 84 -8.67 -6.30 2.47
N HIS A 85 -8.20 -5.08 2.17
CA HIS A 85 -8.79 -4.22 1.15
C HIS A 85 -7.81 -4.05 -0.02
N GLY A 86 -6.89 -3.10 0.08
CA GLY A 86 -6.01 -2.77 -1.02
C GLY A 86 -4.84 -1.90 -0.60
N VAL A 87 -4.22 -1.26 -1.58
CA VAL A 87 -3.03 -0.42 -1.39
C VAL A 87 -3.29 0.99 -1.88
N PHE A 88 -2.69 1.97 -1.22
CA PHE A 88 -2.60 3.34 -1.72
C PHE A 88 -1.12 3.70 -1.85
N ALA A 89 -0.72 4.14 -3.05
CA ALA A 89 0.63 4.61 -3.33
C ALA A 89 0.59 6.06 -3.83
N VAL A 90 1.56 6.86 -3.40
CA VAL A 90 1.68 8.28 -3.76
C VAL A 90 3.04 8.58 -4.37
N GLU A 91 3.04 9.27 -5.50
CA GLU A 91 4.28 9.71 -6.14
C GLU A 91 4.05 10.95 -7.03
N ASN A 92 5.12 11.44 -7.66
CA ASN A 92 5.05 12.60 -8.56
C ASN A 92 4.41 12.32 -9.93
N SER A 93 4.14 11.05 -10.26
CA SER A 93 3.41 10.66 -11.47
C SER A 93 2.70 9.32 -11.27
N LEU A 94 1.65 9.05 -12.05
CA LEU A 94 0.95 7.77 -12.00
C LEU A 94 1.87 6.59 -12.33
N PHE A 95 2.82 6.79 -13.26
CA PHE A 95 3.81 5.76 -13.60
C PHE A 95 4.69 5.40 -12.39
N LYS A 96 5.16 6.40 -11.64
CA LYS A 96 5.94 6.17 -10.42
C LYS A 96 5.11 5.54 -9.29
N ALA A 97 3.84 5.93 -9.14
CA ALA A 97 2.95 5.27 -8.19
C ALA A 97 2.70 3.80 -8.58
N TYR A 98 2.58 3.51 -9.88
CA TYR A 98 2.46 2.16 -10.41
C TYR A 98 3.72 1.32 -10.19
N GLU A 99 4.92 1.89 -10.39
CA GLU A 99 6.19 1.22 -10.07
C GLU A 99 6.20 0.78 -8.59
N VAL A 100 5.85 1.69 -7.67
CA VAL A 100 5.80 1.41 -6.22
C VAL A 100 4.86 0.23 -5.90
N VAL A 101 3.65 0.23 -6.47
CA VAL A 101 2.68 -0.86 -6.30
C VAL A 101 3.20 -2.17 -6.89
N SER A 102 3.84 -2.12 -8.06
CA SER A 102 4.37 -3.31 -8.75
C SER A 102 5.51 -3.96 -7.98
N ILE A 103 6.41 -3.14 -7.42
CA ILE A 103 7.49 -3.60 -6.55
C ILE A 103 6.90 -4.27 -5.31
N LEU A 104 5.95 -3.60 -4.64
CA LEU A 104 5.31 -4.15 -3.44
C LEU A 104 4.67 -5.52 -3.71
N GLU A 105 3.90 -5.63 -4.79
CA GLU A 105 3.23 -6.88 -5.13
C GLU A 105 4.22 -8.00 -5.45
N ASN A 106 5.31 -7.68 -6.17
CA ASN A 106 6.35 -8.65 -6.45
C ASN A 106 7.06 -9.12 -5.17
N SER A 107 7.41 -8.19 -4.26
CA SER A 107 7.96 -8.51 -2.95
C SER A 107 7.01 -9.39 -2.12
N CYS A 108 5.73 -9.06 -2.08
CA CYS A 108 4.70 -9.86 -1.40
C CYS A 108 4.58 -11.27 -1.98
N LYS A 109 4.64 -11.41 -3.32
CA LYS A 109 4.63 -12.71 -4.00
C LYS A 109 5.84 -13.57 -3.62
N ILE A 110 7.03 -12.97 -3.55
CA ILE A 110 8.25 -13.66 -3.09
C ILE A 110 8.10 -14.11 -1.64
N LEU A 111 7.71 -13.19 -0.74
CA LEU A 111 7.50 -13.48 0.68
C LEU A 111 6.51 -14.63 0.89
N TRP A 112 5.37 -14.59 0.20
CA TRP A 112 4.36 -15.65 0.27
C TRP A 112 4.92 -17.00 -0.19
N ARG A 113 5.68 -17.04 -1.29
CA ARG A 113 6.30 -18.29 -1.76
C ARG A 113 7.36 -18.81 -0.80
N CYS A 114 8.18 -17.96 -0.21
CA CYS A 114 9.18 -18.39 0.77
C CYS A 114 8.54 -18.93 2.07
N GLN A 115 7.41 -18.38 2.50
CA GLN A 115 6.69 -18.87 3.69
C GLN A 115 6.04 -20.24 3.44
N ASN A 116 5.55 -20.49 2.23
CA ASN A 116 4.82 -21.73 1.90
C ASN A 116 5.67 -22.79 1.19
N GLY A 117 6.85 -22.44 0.67
CA GLY A 117 7.83 -23.37 0.09
C GLY A 117 8.71 -24.06 1.13
N GLY A 118 8.46 -23.81 2.42
CA GLY A 118 9.20 -24.40 3.55
C GLY A 118 8.64 -25.72 4.07
N LYS A 119 7.58 -26.28 3.47
CA LYS A 119 7.12 -27.63 3.77
C LYS A 119 6.66 -28.31 2.48
N SER A 120 7.31 -29.44 2.19
CA SER A 120 6.91 -30.45 1.20
C SER A 120 5.45 -30.86 1.34
#